data_AF-A0A7Y3NAY8-F1
#
_entry.id   AF-A0A7Y3NAY8-F1
#
_cell.length_a   1.000
_cell.length_b   1.000
_cell.length_c   1.000
_cell.angle_alpha   90.00
_cell.angle_beta   90.00
_cell.angle_gamma   90.00
#
_symmetry.space_group_name_H-M   'P 1'
#
loop_
_entity.id
_entity.type
_entity.pdbx_description
1 polymer ?
#
loop_
_entity_poly.entity_id
_entity_poly.type
_entity_poly.pdbx_seq_one_letter_code
_entity_poly.pdbx_strand_id
1 'polypeptide(L)'
;MKRRRISDAVWPSDFEPKVTQKTRELTIDIITPVFGGDVESWKLNEKKPIRSQAIKGQLRFWWRTMQTEQDHKVLLAHESALWGGTSKNNDQEIRLKSRVEIAVVEQKIEQIPKVMTKERNGKFSGLGTNDISHYDLFPIIEKVKTNEKILILEKGTFKLIVNYPHENEQEVLNTLKLWVLFGGVGARTRRGCGSIYCRDLLAEFKTHQDVIAFVKNLSQAKGVSAGTSKYPILAGGKLFGTEETKGVDVKSLQDAYGVFRQDRAPGNQKPGRSYWPEPDAIRKVLEQHAPLHEPKHPDGVWFPRAAFGLPILTQFNTRDNGAGDPFDKQIELSPQGKDRWPSPVFIKVTKLSDNCWLKLVLVLNHKTPELSLQKKHLESSAKPDNLKGKVMIKDPENPKKSLNGRTIYQALADHLKLGVWINE
;
A
#
# COMPACT_ATOMS: atom_id res chain seq x y z
N MET A 1 -5.92 10.69 42.12
CA MET A 1 -4.66 10.76 42.88
C MET A 1 -3.73 11.78 42.23
N LYS A 2 -3.02 12.55 43.06
CA LYS A 2 -2.43 13.87 42.79
C LYS A 2 -1.50 13.95 41.56
N ARG A 3 -1.73 14.95 40.71
CA ARG A 3 -0.79 15.45 39.69
C ARG A 3 0.53 15.82 40.38
N ARG A 4 1.62 15.11 40.08
CA ARG A 4 2.98 15.53 40.44
C ARG A 4 3.57 16.33 39.27
N ARG A 5 4.21 17.45 39.61
CA ARG A 5 4.88 18.37 38.69
C ARG A 5 6.10 17.69 38.06
N ILE A 6 6.40 18.13 36.86
CA ILE A 6 7.55 17.76 36.04
C ILE A 6 8.80 18.40 36.67
N SER A 7 9.71 17.58 37.17
CA SER A 7 11.13 17.90 37.32
C SER A 7 11.89 16.61 37.01
N ASP A 8 13.02 16.73 36.33
CA ASP A 8 13.98 15.66 35.96
C ASP A 8 13.85 15.05 34.55
N ALA A 9 13.49 15.88 33.57
CA ALA A 9 13.99 15.71 32.20
C ALA A 9 14.83 16.95 31.85
N VAL A 10 16.12 16.77 31.60
CA VAL A 10 17.02 17.86 31.20
C VAL A 10 16.74 18.19 29.73
N TRP A 11 16.06 19.31 29.50
CA TRP A 11 15.83 19.92 28.19
C TRP A 11 16.87 21.02 27.93
N PRO A 12 17.32 21.26 26.68
CA PRO A 12 18.15 22.42 26.34
C PRO A 12 17.48 23.73 26.77
N SER A 13 18.26 24.63 27.38
CA SER A 13 17.79 25.72 28.25
C SER A 13 17.07 26.90 27.60
N ASP A 14 16.79 26.88 26.29
CA ASP A 14 16.16 28.01 25.59
C ASP A 14 14.86 27.65 24.84
N PHE A 15 14.17 26.57 25.23
CA PHE A 15 12.87 26.23 24.63
C PHE A 15 11.70 26.76 25.47
N GLU A 16 11.35 28.03 25.27
CA GLU A 16 10.02 28.55 25.60
C GLU A 16 9.13 28.54 24.35
N PRO A 17 8.30 27.50 24.11
CA PRO A 17 7.38 27.57 23.00
C PRO A 17 6.15 28.37 23.43
N LYS A 18 6.10 29.64 23.00
CA LYS A 18 4.84 30.36 22.80
C LYS A 18 4.04 29.66 21.70
N VAL A 19 3.39 28.53 22.00
CA VAL A 19 2.66 27.77 20.97
C VAL A 19 1.36 28.49 20.61
N THR A 20 1.38 29.25 19.53
CA THR A 20 0.16 29.61 18.81
C THR A 20 -0.32 28.37 18.05
N GLN A 21 -1.52 27.88 18.35
CA GLN A 21 -2.15 26.79 17.61
C GLN A 21 -2.74 27.33 16.31
N LYS A 22 -2.62 26.57 15.22
CA LYS A 22 -3.36 26.80 13.97
C LYS A 22 -4.38 25.70 13.76
N THR A 23 -5.52 26.08 13.19
CA THR A 23 -6.59 25.17 12.77
C THR A 23 -6.74 25.25 11.25
N ARG A 24 -6.80 24.09 10.60
CA ARG A 24 -7.19 23.97 9.19
C ARG A 24 -8.46 23.14 9.11
N GLU A 25 -9.42 23.67 8.39
CA GLU A 25 -10.62 22.95 7.98
C GLU A 25 -10.47 22.63 6.49
N LEU A 26 -10.46 21.34 6.17
CA LEU A 26 -10.21 20.84 4.82
C LEU A 26 -11.41 20.04 4.35
N THR A 27 -11.95 20.40 3.19
CA THR A 27 -12.95 19.58 2.51
C THR A 27 -12.25 18.50 1.71
N ILE A 28 -12.57 17.23 1.99
CA ILE A 28 -11.98 16.07 1.35
C ILE A 28 -13.04 15.34 0.54
N ASP A 29 -12.77 15.15 -0.75
CA ASP A 29 -13.59 14.36 -1.66
C ASP A 29 -13.04 12.95 -1.77
N ILE A 30 -13.91 11.94 -1.76
CA ILE A 30 -13.57 10.56 -2.04
C ILE A 30 -13.81 10.32 -3.53
N ILE A 31 -12.74 10.01 -4.27
CA ILE A 31 -12.72 9.98 -5.74
C ILE A 31 -12.65 8.56 -6.32
N THR A 32 -12.43 7.55 -5.48
CA THR A 32 -12.49 6.14 -5.87
C THR A 32 -13.17 5.33 -4.76
N PRO A 33 -13.82 4.20 -5.08
CA PRO A 33 -14.60 3.46 -4.10
C PRO A 33 -13.82 3.03 -2.86
N VAL A 34 -14.51 3.03 -1.73
CA VAL A 34 -14.02 2.67 -0.39
C VAL A 34 -14.81 1.49 0.12
N PHE A 35 -14.10 0.53 0.71
CA PHE A 35 -14.69 -0.57 1.46
C PHE A 35 -13.82 -0.90 2.67
N GLY A 36 -14.40 -1.58 3.66
CA GLY A 36 -13.68 -2.00 4.87
C GLY A 36 -13.05 -0.84 5.64
N GLY A 37 -12.07 -1.17 6.50
CA GLY A 37 -11.31 -0.17 7.25
C GLY A 37 -11.96 0.29 8.56
N ASP A 38 -12.98 -0.42 9.05
CA ASP A 38 -13.48 -0.25 10.42
C ASP A 38 -12.76 -1.21 11.42
N VAL A 39 -13.25 -1.29 12.68
CA VAL A 39 -12.72 -2.20 13.73
C VAL A 39 -12.63 -3.62 13.20
N GLU A 40 -13.67 -4.06 12.50
CA GLU A 40 -13.64 -5.28 11.70
C GLU A 40 -13.10 -4.96 10.31
N SER A 41 -11.96 -5.56 9.94
CA SER A 41 -11.14 -5.11 8.80
C SER A 41 -11.88 -4.97 7.46
N TRP A 42 -12.94 -5.76 7.24
CA TRP A 42 -13.69 -5.83 5.98
C TRP A 42 -15.08 -5.23 6.04
N LYS A 43 -15.45 -4.63 7.19
CA LYS A 43 -16.72 -3.92 7.35
C LYS A 43 -16.49 -2.41 7.34
N LEU A 44 -17.47 -1.70 6.84
CA LEU A 44 -17.56 -0.25 6.88
C LEU A 44 -18.55 0.12 7.98
N ASN A 45 -18.30 1.20 8.71
CA ASN A 45 -19.28 1.71 9.66
C ASN A 45 -20.42 2.40 8.91
N GLU A 46 -21.67 2.04 9.17
CA GLU A 46 -22.83 2.68 8.54
C GLU A 46 -22.91 4.19 8.85
N LYS A 47 -22.62 4.59 10.09
CA LYS A 47 -22.82 5.97 10.55
C LYS A 47 -21.58 6.85 10.41
N LYS A 48 -20.39 6.28 10.62
CA LYS A 48 -19.11 7.01 10.64
C LYS A 48 -18.04 6.22 9.87
N PRO A 49 -18.22 6.04 8.55
CA PRO A 49 -17.34 5.21 7.72
C PRO A 49 -15.90 5.75 7.68
N ILE A 50 -15.72 7.07 7.84
CA ILE A 50 -14.40 7.70 7.91
C ILE A 50 -14.04 7.99 9.36
N ARG A 51 -12.91 7.46 9.82
CA ARG A 51 -12.46 7.53 11.22
C ARG A 51 -11.22 8.39 11.38
N SER A 52 -11.30 9.37 12.28
CA SER A 52 -10.16 10.25 12.62
C SER A 52 -8.92 9.49 13.10
N GLN A 53 -9.12 8.40 13.85
CA GLN A 53 -8.02 7.54 14.32
C GLN A 53 -7.27 6.86 13.17
N ALA A 54 -7.99 6.37 12.16
CA ALA A 54 -7.39 5.74 10.98
C ALA A 54 -6.60 6.77 10.17
N ILE A 55 -7.18 7.95 9.93
CA ILE A 55 -6.49 9.07 9.28
C ILE A 55 -5.23 9.45 10.05
N LYS A 56 -5.31 9.57 11.38
CA LYS A 56 -4.13 9.88 12.21
C LYS A 56 -2.99 8.87 12.04
N GLY A 57 -3.31 7.57 12.02
CA GLY A 57 -2.31 6.53 11.77
C GLY A 57 -1.68 6.64 10.38
N GLN A 58 -2.45 7.02 9.37
CA GLN A 58 -1.96 7.24 8.01
C GLN A 58 -1.11 8.50 7.88
N LEU A 59 -1.48 9.60 8.55
CA LEU A 59 -0.65 10.82 8.57
C LEU A 59 0.69 10.55 9.26
N ARG A 60 0.69 9.83 10.39
CA ARG A 60 1.94 9.37 11.03
C ARG A 60 2.81 8.55 10.08
N PHE A 61 2.19 7.69 9.27
CA PHE A 61 2.91 6.94 8.25
C PHE A 61 3.54 7.86 7.20
N TRP A 62 2.79 8.77 6.59
CA TRP A 62 3.32 9.70 5.59
C TRP A 62 4.37 10.65 6.18
N TRP A 63 4.18 11.06 7.44
CA TRP A 63 5.18 11.81 8.18
C TRP A 63 6.50 11.06 8.27
N ARG A 64 6.47 9.77 8.66
CA ARG A 64 7.67 8.91 8.68
C ARG A 64 8.35 8.80 7.33
N THR A 65 7.59 8.78 6.23
CA THR A 65 8.20 8.64 4.89
C THR A 65 9.09 9.81 4.50
N MET A 66 8.93 10.98 5.13
CA MET A 66 9.78 12.16 4.91
C MET A 66 11.06 12.14 5.77
N GLN A 67 11.14 11.25 6.75
CA GLN A 67 12.23 11.16 7.71
C GLN A 67 13.36 10.29 7.18
N THR A 68 14.59 10.46 7.70
CA THR A 68 15.78 9.67 7.26
C THR A 68 16.56 9.01 8.40
N GLU A 69 16.06 9.14 9.62
CA GLU A 69 16.63 8.61 10.84
C GLU A 69 16.73 7.09 10.80
N GLN A 70 17.96 6.58 10.84
CA GLN A 70 18.22 5.14 10.80
C GLN A 70 18.00 4.43 12.14
N ASP A 71 18.02 5.18 13.25
CA ASP A 71 17.70 4.67 14.57
C ASP A 71 16.19 4.80 14.84
N HIS A 72 15.53 3.65 14.96
CA HIS A 72 14.09 3.58 15.22
C HIS A 72 13.68 4.21 16.55
N LYS A 73 14.59 4.32 17.54
CA LYS A 73 14.31 4.97 18.83
C LYS A 73 14.22 6.49 18.66
N VAL A 74 15.13 7.07 17.88
CA VAL A 74 15.12 8.51 17.56
C VAL A 74 13.89 8.85 16.73
N LEU A 75 13.61 8.07 15.68
CA LEU A 75 12.41 8.25 14.86
C LEU A 75 11.12 8.18 15.69
N LEU A 76 11.02 7.20 16.60
CA LEU A 76 9.87 7.05 17.48
C LEU A 76 9.73 8.24 18.46
N ALA A 77 10.84 8.75 18.99
CA ALA A 77 10.84 9.91 19.87
C ALA A 77 10.34 11.16 19.13
N HIS A 78 10.85 11.43 17.92
CA HIS A 78 10.39 12.54 17.07
C HIS A 78 8.90 12.39 16.71
N GLU A 79 8.49 11.20 16.26
CA GLU A 79 7.09 10.94 15.93
C GLU A 79 6.19 11.18 17.15
N SER A 80 6.61 10.71 18.33
CA SER A 80 5.81 10.83 19.55
C SER A 80 5.74 12.26 20.09
N ALA A 81 6.78 13.07 19.88
CA ALA A 81 6.80 14.48 20.26
C ALA A 81 5.73 15.30 19.50
N LEU A 82 5.49 14.98 18.22
CA LEU A 82 4.50 15.67 17.39
C LEU A 82 3.11 15.01 17.44
N TRP A 83 3.05 13.71 17.17
CA TRP A 83 1.81 12.96 16.97
C TRP A 83 1.28 12.27 18.23
N GLY A 84 1.99 12.43 19.35
CA GLY A 84 1.72 11.74 20.61
C GLY A 84 2.12 10.27 20.55
N GLY A 85 2.01 9.58 21.67
CA GLY A 85 2.35 8.17 21.73
C GLY A 85 2.55 7.70 23.16
N THR A 86 3.12 6.51 23.28
CA THR A 86 3.53 5.95 24.57
C THR A 86 5.05 5.83 24.57
N SER A 87 5.67 6.34 25.63
CA SER A 87 7.10 6.17 25.89
C SER A 87 7.26 5.35 27.17
N LYS A 88 8.34 4.57 27.26
CA LYS A 88 8.69 3.84 28.48
C LYS A 88 9.82 4.57 29.20
N ASN A 89 9.63 4.87 30.47
CA ASN A 89 10.69 5.32 31.37
C ASN A 89 10.66 4.44 32.63
N ASN A 90 11.75 3.73 32.92
CA ASN A 90 11.86 2.80 34.07
C ASN A 90 10.62 1.90 34.26
N ASP A 91 10.23 1.18 33.21
CA ASP A 91 9.05 0.29 33.16
C ASP A 91 7.67 0.96 33.38
N GLN A 92 7.60 2.28 33.49
CA GLN A 92 6.34 3.03 33.50
C GLN A 92 6.00 3.57 32.11
N GLU A 93 4.76 3.35 31.68
CA GLU A 93 4.22 3.86 30.42
C GLU A 93 3.78 5.33 30.58
N ILE A 94 4.50 6.25 29.93
CA ILE A 94 4.17 7.66 29.87
C ILE A 94 3.42 7.93 28.56
N ARG A 95 2.19 8.46 28.67
CA ARG A 95 1.40 8.89 27.51
C ARG A 95 1.73 10.33 27.15
N LEU A 96 2.32 10.52 25.98
CA LEU A 96 2.57 11.83 25.40
C LEU A 96 1.31 12.31 24.67
N LYS A 97 0.77 13.45 25.10
CA LYS A 97 -0.36 14.07 24.40
C LYS A 97 0.10 14.51 23.02
N SER A 98 -0.70 14.17 22.01
CA SER A 98 -0.47 14.63 20.65
C SER A 98 -0.61 16.15 20.54
N ARG A 99 0.33 16.77 19.83
CA ARG A 99 0.28 18.19 19.48
C ARG A 99 -0.54 18.41 18.20
N VAL A 100 -0.68 17.36 17.38
CA VAL A 100 -1.58 17.34 16.22
C VAL A 100 -2.91 16.66 16.59
N GLU A 101 -4.01 17.42 16.57
CA GLU A 101 -5.35 16.91 16.83
C GLU A 101 -6.15 16.81 15.52
N ILE A 102 -6.93 15.74 15.38
CA ILE A 102 -7.66 15.43 14.15
C ILE A 102 -9.12 15.13 14.49
N ALA A 103 -10.03 15.82 13.83
CA ALA A 103 -11.45 15.51 13.85
C ALA A 103 -11.99 15.33 12.43
N VAL A 104 -12.94 14.41 12.28
CA VAL A 104 -13.70 14.20 11.04
C VAL A 104 -15.14 14.56 11.33
N VAL A 105 -15.67 15.53 10.60
CA VAL A 105 -17.03 16.05 10.74
C VAL A 105 -17.72 16.13 9.38
N GLU A 106 -19.04 16.36 9.39
CA GLU A 106 -19.84 16.60 8.18
C GLU A 106 -19.63 15.56 7.06
N GLN A 107 -19.68 14.27 7.40
CA GLN A 107 -19.56 13.18 6.43
C GLN A 107 -20.85 13.11 5.57
N LYS A 108 -20.77 13.55 4.32
CA LYS A 108 -21.83 13.43 3.31
C LYS A 108 -21.47 12.29 2.37
N ILE A 109 -21.93 11.10 2.73
CA ILE A 109 -21.43 9.86 2.14
C ILE A 109 -22.60 9.02 1.67
N GLU A 110 -22.54 8.61 0.40
CA GLU A 110 -23.47 7.64 -0.16
C GLU A 110 -22.87 6.23 -0.01
N GLN A 111 -23.59 5.38 0.72
CA GLN A 111 -23.20 3.98 0.91
C GLN A 111 -24.19 3.09 0.19
N ILE A 112 -23.68 2.20 -0.64
CA ILE A 112 -24.50 1.26 -1.39
C ILE A 112 -24.33 -0.12 -0.75
N PRO A 113 -25.39 -0.69 -0.17
CA PRO A 113 -25.35 -2.05 0.31
C PRO A 113 -25.26 -2.99 -0.88
N LYS A 114 -24.22 -3.82 -0.91
CA LYS A 114 -24.06 -4.92 -1.86
C LYS A 114 -24.22 -6.22 -1.09
N VAL A 115 -24.91 -7.20 -1.70
CA VAL A 115 -25.09 -8.52 -1.11
C VAL A 115 -24.36 -9.52 -1.98
N MET A 116 -23.44 -10.26 -1.38
CA MET A 116 -22.73 -11.30 -2.10
C MET A 116 -23.60 -12.57 -2.16
N THR A 117 -23.92 -13.00 -3.37
CA THR A 117 -24.66 -14.24 -3.64
C THR A 117 -23.74 -15.28 -4.26
N LYS A 118 -23.85 -16.53 -3.80
CA LYS A 118 -23.17 -17.66 -4.42
C LYS A 118 -24.03 -18.19 -5.54
N GLU A 119 -23.52 -18.15 -6.76
CA GLU A 119 -24.19 -18.67 -7.94
C GLU A 119 -24.17 -20.21 -7.97
N ARG A 120 -25.06 -20.79 -8.77
CA ARG A 120 -25.15 -22.25 -8.98
C ARG A 120 -23.85 -22.86 -9.53
N ASN A 121 -23.04 -22.09 -10.25
CA ASN A 121 -21.73 -22.50 -10.78
C ASN A 121 -20.58 -22.40 -9.75
N GLY A 122 -20.88 -22.02 -8.49
CA GLY A 122 -19.90 -21.84 -7.43
C GLY A 122 -19.16 -20.49 -7.45
N LYS A 123 -19.40 -19.62 -8.44
CA LYS A 123 -18.89 -18.25 -8.48
C LYS A 123 -19.68 -17.35 -7.53
N PHE A 124 -19.07 -16.25 -7.12
CA PHE A 124 -19.75 -15.22 -6.33
C PHE A 124 -20.12 -14.04 -7.24
N SER A 125 -21.33 -13.52 -7.07
CA SER A 125 -21.84 -12.31 -7.73
C SER A 125 -22.52 -11.38 -6.72
N GLY A 126 -23.03 -10.24 -7.18
CA GLY A 126 -23.78 -9.29 -6.34
C GLY A 126 -22.95 -8.21 -5.63
N LEU A 127 -21.62 -8.29 -5.65
CA LEU A 127 -20.75 -7.20 -5.18
C LEU A 127 -20.66 -5.99 -6.13
N GLY A 128 -21.22 -6.09 -7.34
CA GLY A 128 -21.21 -5.02 -8.33
C GLY A 128 -19.82 -4.82 -8.92
N THR A 129 -19.58 -5.46 -10.06
CA THR A 129 -18.32 -5.45 -10.81
C THR A 129 -18.10 -4.17 -11.63
N ASN A 130 -18.73 -3.05 -11.30
CA ASN A 130 -18.61 -1.84 -12.12
C ASN A 130 -17.47 -0.93 -11.64
N ASP A 131 -17.21 -0.86 -10.32
CA ASP A 131 -16.33 0.20 -9.79
C ASP A 131 -15.09 -0.31 -9.04
N ILE A 132 -15.02 -1.61 -8.67
CA ILE A 132 -13.84 -2.22 -8.03
C ILE A 132 -13.52 -3.56 -8.71
N SER A 133 -12.23 -3.81 -8.93
CA SER A 133 -11.76 -5.10 -9.45
C SER A 133 -12.06 -6.27 -8.51
N HIS A 134 -12.46 -7.41 -9.08
CA HIS A 134 -12.57 -8.68 -8.35
C HIS A 134 -11.25 -9.06 -7.66
N TYR A 135 -10.10 -8.69 -8.23
CA TYR A 135 -8.78 -8.94 -7.64
C TYR A 135 -8.63 -8.28 -6.26
N ASP A 136 -9.15 -7.07 -6.09
CA ASP A 136 -9.03 -6.32 -4.85
C ASP A 136 -10.09 -6.69 -3.81
N LEU A 137 -11.27 -7.10 -4.27
CA LEU A 137 -12.35 -7.64 -3.44
C LEU A 137 -12.10 -9.08 -2.97
N PHE A 138 -11.10 -9.79 -3.51
CA PHE A 138 -10.83 -11.19 -3.17
C PHE A 138 -10.87 -11.55 -1.67
N PRO A 139 -10.26 -10.79 -0.73
CA PRO A 139 -10.33 -11.13 0.70
C PRO A 139 -11.73 -11.07 1.30
N ILE A 140 -12.58 -10.19 0.75
CA ILE A 140 -13.98 -10.08 1.14
C ILE A 140 -14.71 -11.31 0.63
N ILE A 141 -14.49 -11.68 -0.64
CA ILE A 141 -15.14 -12.83 -1.28
C ILE A 141 -14.86 -14.13 -0.52
N GLU A 142 -13.65 -14.29 0.02
CA GLU A 142 -13.30 -15.49 0.81
C GLU A 142 -13.85 -15.46 2.25
N LYS A 143 -14.01 -14.28 2.86
CA LYS A 143 -14.30 -14.15 4.29
C LYS A 143 -15.76 -13.88 4.61
N VAL A 144 -16.47 -13.22 3.70
CA VAL A 144 -17.87 -12.85 3.90
C VAL A 144 -18.76 -14.03 3.55
N LYS A 145 -19.72 -14.33 4.42
CA LYS A 145 -20.65 -15.45 4.18
C LYS A 145 -21.62 -15.08 3.07
N THR A 146 -22.12 -16.09 2.35
CA THR A 146 -23.22 -15.88 1.39
C THR A 146 -24.39 -15.18 2.08
N ASN A 147 -24.97 -14.18 1.41
CA ASN A 147 -26.05 -13.32 1.89
C ASN A 147 -25.69 -12.29 2.99
N GLU A 148 -24.42 -12.14 3.36
CA GLU A 148 -24.01 -11.05 4.24
C GLU A 148 -23.89 -9.73 3.45
N LYS A 149 -24.37 -8.64 4.05
CA LYS A 149 -24.34 -7.29 3.48
C LYS A 149 -22.95 -6.69 3.62
N ILE A 150 -22.42 -6.16 2.54
CA ILE A 150 -21.17 -5.40 2.51
C ILE A 150 -21.48 -4.00 2.01
N LEU A 151 -20.95 -3.00 2.71
CA LEU A 151 -21.14 -1.60 2.34
C LEU A 151 -19.95 -1.14 1.51
N ILE A 152 -20.25 -0.60 0.33
CA ILE A 152 -19.29 0.08 -0.52
C ILE A 152 -19.70 1.55 -0.59
N LEU A 153 -18.73 2.43 -0.38
CA LEU A 153 -18.87 3.86 -0.59
C LEU A 153 -18.28 4.17 -1.95
N GLU A 154 -19.09 4.58 -2.92
CA GLU A 154 -18.62 4.88 -4.28
C GLU A 154 -18.07 6.31 -4.36
N LYS A 155 -18.77 7.28 -3.76
CA LYS A 155 -18.38 8.69 -3.65
C LYS A 155 -18.84 9.29 -2.32
N GLY A 156 -18.22 10.38 -1.91
CA GLY A 156 -18.64 11.12 -0.73
C GLY A 156 -17.67 12.23 -0.37
N THR A 157 -18.06 13.08 0.56
CA THR A 157 -17.23 14.15 1.07
C THR A 157 -17.25 14.17 2.59
N PHE A 158 -16.19 14.70 3.19
CA PHE A 158 -16.13 14.96 4.63
C PHE A 158 -15.23 16.15 4.92
N LYS A 159 -15.43 16.77 6.09
CA LYS A 159 -14.53 17.80 6.60
C LYS A 159 -13.51 17.19 7.55
N LEU A 160 -12.24 17.48 7.29
CA LEU A 160 -11.12 17.16 8.16
C LEU A 160 -10.67 18.43 8.87
N ILE A 161 -10.78 18.43 10.20
CA ILE A 161 -10.25 19.50 11.05
C ILE A 161 -8.92 19.03 11.61
N VAL A 162 -7.86 19.82 11.37
CA VAL A 162 -6.50 19.54 11.86
C VAL A 162 -6.02 20.74 12.68
N ASN A 163 -5.75 20.49 13.97
CA ASN A 163 -5.09 21.47 14.83
C ASN A 163 -3.63 21.08 15.01
N TYR A 164 -2.73 22.06 14.93
CA TYR A 164 -1.29 21.82 15.08
C TYR A 164 -0.55 23.09 15.55
N PRO A 165 0.65 22.93 16.14
CA PRO A 165 1.52 24.05 16.49
C PRO A 165 1.98 24.83 15.25
N HIS A 166 2.01 26.16 15.33
CA HIS A 166 2.44 27.02 14.23
C HIS A 166 3.79 26.61 13.63
N GLU A 167 4.75 26.26 14.49
CA GLU A 167 6.10 25.87 14.10
C GLU A 167 6.17 24.57 13.30
N ASN A 168 5.14 23.71 13.38
CA ASN A 168 5.07 22.45 12.64
C ASN A 168 4.22 22.57 11.37
N GLU A 169 3.77 23.77 10.99
CA GLU A 169 2.83 23.96 9.88
C GLU A 169 3.32 23.30 8.58
N GLN A 170 4.55 23.60 8.15
CA GLN A 170 5.08 23.08 6.89
C GLN A 170 5.14 21.56 6.88
N GLU A 171 5.59 20.96 7.97
CA GLU A 171 5.72 19.51 8.12
C GLU A 171 4.35 18.80 8.13
N VAL A 172 3.37 19.37 8.82
CA VAL A 172 1.98 18.86 8.83
C VAL A 172 1.33 19.02 7.46
N LEU A 173 1.51 20.17 6.79
CA LEU A 173 0.98 20.40 5.44
C LEU A 173 1.61 19.47 4.40
N ASN A 174 2.93 19.24 4.46
CA ASN A 174 3.60 18.27 3.59
C ASN A 174 3.08 16.86 3.82
N THR A 175 2.88 16.46 5.09
CA THR A 175 2.28 15.18 5.46
C THR A 175 0.87 15.02 4.86
N LEU A 176 0.04 16.07 4.96
CA LEU A 176 -1.31 16.08 4.41
C LEU A 176 -1.31 16.01 2.87
N LYS A 177 -0.43 16.76 2.19
CA LYS A 177 -0.27 16.71 0.73
C LYS A 177 0.15 15.32 0.26
N LEU A 178 1.12 14.68 0.91
CA LEU A 178 1.50 13.29 0.62
C LEU A 178 0.34 12.31 0.82
N TRP A 179 -0.42 12.48 1.90
CA TRP A 179 -1.59 11.65 2.17
C TRP A 179 -2.69 11.83 1.12
N VAL A 180 -2.93 13.04 0.62
CA VAL A 180 -3.91 13.28 -0.45
C VAL A 180 -3.41 12.75 -1.80
N LEU A 181 -2.13 12.94 -2.14
CA LEU A 181 -1.55 12.46 -3.41
C LEU A 181 -1.45 10.93 -3.46
N PHE A 182 -1.02 10.30 -2.37
CA PHE A 182 -0.60 8.90 -2.38
C PHE A 182 -1.32 8.01 -1.36
N GLY A 183 -1.98 8.60 -0.37
CA GLY A 183 -2.77 7.92 0.66
C GLY A 183 -4.26 7.81 0.32
N GLY A 184 -5.09 7.55 1.31
CA GLY A 184 -6.52 7.33 1.10
C GLY A 184 -7.19 6.66 2.29
N VAL A 185 -8.49 6.40 2.20
CA VAL A 185 -9.31 5.88 3.30
C VAL A 185 -9.84 4.47 3.01
N GLY A 186 -10.13 3.70 4.07
CA GLY A 186 -10.61 2.32 3.96
C GLY A 186 -9.53 1.27 3.68
N ALA A 187 -9.94 0.14 3.13
CA ALA A 187 -9.08 -0.98 2.78
C ALA A 187 -8.45 -0.83 1.39
N ARG A 188 -7.38 -1.58 1.15
CA ARG A 188 -6.68 -1.66 -0.15
C ARG A 188 -6.23 -0.30 -0.74
N THR A 189 -5.96 0.70 0.11
CA THR A 189 -5.55 2.05 -0.32
C THR A 189 -4.29 2.12 -1.18
N ARG A 190 -3.42 1.10 -1.08
CA ARG A 190 -2.22 0.92 -1.91
C ARG A 190 -2.49 0.41 -3.33
N ARG A 191 -3.74 0.10 -3.65
CA ARG A 191 -4.19 -0.50 -4.93
C ARG A 191 -5.31 0.32 -5.58
N GLY A 192 -5.25 1.64 -5.43
CA GLY A 192 -6.21 2.56 -6.05
C GLY A 192 -7.51 2.77 -5.29
N CYS A 193 -7.92 1.89 -4.36
CA CYS A 193 -9.12 2.09 -3.55
C CYS A 193 -9.00 3.33 -2.63
N GLY A 194 -10.14 3.97 -2.36
CA GLY A 194 -10.28 5.05 -1.40
C GLY A 194 -9.33 6.22 -1.56
N SER A 195 -8.86 6.47 -2.78
CA SER A 195 -8.20 7.71 -3.17
C SER A 195 -9.11 8.91 -2.86
N ILE A 196 -8.45 9.98 -2.44
CA ILE A 196 -9.08 11.21 -1.97
C ILE A 196 -8.51 12.41 -2.70
N TYR A 197 -9.25 13.51 -2.67
CA TYR A 197 -8.85 14.79 -3.25
C TYR A 197 -9.16 15.91 -2.26
N CYS A 198 -8.30 16.93 -2.22
CA CYS A 198 -8.53 18.14 -1.45
C CYS A 198 -8.10 19.32 -2.29
N ARG A 199 -9.08 20.15 -2.68
CA ARG A 199 -8.84 21.32 -3.52
C ARG A 199 -7.83 22.28 -2.90
N ASP A 200 -7.95 22.54 -1.60
CA ASP A 200 -7.14 23.56 -0.93
C ASP A 200 -5.68 23.11 -0.80
N LEU A 201 -5.45 21.85 -0.45
CA LEU A 201 -4.09 21.30 -0.36
C LEU A 201 -3.42 21.14 -1.71
N LEU A 202 -4.18 20.81 -2.75
CA LEU A 202 -3.65 20.58 -4.10
C LEU A 202 -3.73 21.82 -5.00
N ALA A 203 -4.12 22.98 -4.46
CA ALA A 203 -4.29 24.20 -5.25
C ALA A 203 -3.00 24.65 -5.96
N GLU A 204 -1.83 24.39 -5.36
CA GLU A 204 -0.52 24.72 -5.94
C GLU A 204 -0.07 23.75 -7.05
N PHE A 205 -0.65 22.55 -7.13
CA PHE A 205 -0.27 21.54 -8.11
C PHE A 205 -1.10 21.74 -9.37
N LYS A 206 -0.49 22.33 -10.40
CA LYS A 206 -1.10 22.60 -11.70
C LYS A 206 -0.81 21.50 -12.69
N THR A 207 0.38 20.91 -12.63
CA THR A 207 0.86 19.89 -13.56
C THR A 207 1.55 18.74 -12.82
N HIS A 208 1.81 17.64 -13.51
CA HIS A 208 2.64 16.56 -12.94
C HIS A 208 4.03 17.02 -12.49
N GLN A 209 4.59 18.08 -13.10
CA GLN A 209 5.91 18.61 -12.73
C GLN A 209 5.93 19.18 -11.31
N ASP A 210 4.82 19.76 -10.84
CA ASP A 210 4.70 20.27 -9.47
C ASP A 210 4.74 19.12 -8.46
N VAL A 211 4.11 17.98 -8.80
CA VAL A 211 4.16 16.76 -7.99
C VAL A 211 5.59 16.21 -7.93
N ILE A 212 6.28 16.18 -9.07
CA ILE A 212 7.68 15.76 -9.15
C ILE A 212 8.56 16.65 -8.27
N ALA A 213 8.44 17.97 -8.41
CA ALA A 213 9.21 18.94 -7.64
C ALA A 213 8.95 18.81 -6.14
N PHE A 214 7.69 18.66 -5.74
CA PHE A 214 7.30 18.45 -4.34
C PHE A 214 7.93 17.17 -3.76
N VAL A 215 7.81 16.03 -4.45
CA VAL A 215 8.40 14.77 -3.98
C VAL A 215 9.92 14.86 -3.93
N LYS A 216 10.57 15.44 -4.95
CA LYS A 216 12.03 15.65 -4.95
C LYS A 216 12.47 16.51 -3.78
N ASN A 217 11.78 17.62 -3.49
CA ASN A 217 12.09 18.50 -2.37
C ASN A 217 12.01 17.78 -1.01
N LEU A 218 11.04 16.89 -0.83
CA LEU A 218 10.94 16.06 0.38
C LEU A 218 11.95 14.90 0.42
N SER A 219 12.56 14.57 -0.72
CA SER A 219 13.49 13.45 -0.87
C SER A 219 14.97 13.88 -0.78
N GLN A 220 15.27 15.18 -0.65
CA GLN A 220 16.65 15.73 -0.73
C GLN A 220 17.60 15.34 0.42
N ALA A 221 17.28 14.33 1.22
CA ALA A 221 18.23 13.79 2.18
C ALA A 221 19.42 13.14 1.45
N LYS A 222 20.54 13.85 1.45
CA LYS A 222 21.81 13.41 0.87
C LYS A 222 22.24 12.08 1.50
N GLY A 223 22.51 11.07 0.68
CA GLY A 223 23.26 9.87 1.08
C GLY A 223 22.47 8.58 1.33
N VAL A 224 21.15 8.52 1.08
CA VAL A 224 20.40 7.26 1.19
C VAL A 224 20.33 6.56 -0.16
N SER A 225 21.06 5.46 -0.33
CA SER A 225 20.97 4.63 -1.54
C SER A 225 19.62 3.90 -1.64
N ALA A 226 19.10 3.77 -2.85
CA ALA A 226 17.89 3.00 -3.13
C ALA A 226 18.01 1.56 -2.61
N GLY A 227 16.94 1.04 -2.00
CA GLY A 227 16.85 -0.31 -1.47
C GLY A 227 17.55 -0.56 -0.13
N THR A 228 18.08 0.47 0.54
CA THR A 228 18.87 0.29 1.78
C THR A 228 18.11 0.66 3.06
N SER A 229 17.03 1.44 2.95
CA SER A 229 16.31 1.95 4.12
C SER A 229 15.63 0.85 4.94
N LYS A 230 15.78 0.89 6.27
CA LYS A 230 15.15 -0.08 7.19
C LYS A 230 13.62 0.06 7.32
N TYR A 231 13.07 1.17 6.84
CA TYR A 231 11.64 1.45 6.81
C TYR A 231 11.27 2.23 5.54
N PRO A 232 9.99 2.30 5.14
CA PRO A 232 9.60 2.99 3.91
C PRO A 232 9.84 4.50 3.97
N ILE A 233 10.66 5.03 3.06
CA ILE A 233 10.94 6.46 2.92
C ILE A 233 10.81 6.94 1.47
N LEU A 234 10.66 8.25 1.28
CA LEU A 234 10.63 8.90 -0.03
C LEU A 234 12.01 8.99 -0.67
N ALA A 235 13.06 9.28 0.11
CA ALA A 235 14.43 9.41 -0.39
C ALA A 235 14.92 8.10 -1.05
N GLY A 236 15.35 8.19 -2.31
CA GLY A 236 15.69 7.01 -3.14
C GLY A 236 14.47 6.19 -3.60
N GLY A 237 13.27 6.76 -3.48
CA GLY A 237 12.03 6.19 -3.99
C GLY A 237 11.85 6.43 -5.49
N LYS A 238 10.79 5.85 -6.05
CA LYS A 238 10.48 5.95 -7.48
C LYS A 238 9.05 6.42 -7.68
N LEU A 239 8.85 7.26 -8.68
CA LEU A 239 7.53 7.73 -9.09
C LEU A 239 7.34 7.48 -10.57
N PHE A 240 6.26 6.79 -10.90
CA PHE A 240 5.80 6.60 -12.26
C PHE A 240 4.42 7.25 -12.40
N GLY A 241 4.12 7.82 -13.55
CA GLY A 241 2.81 8.40 -13.76
C GLY A 241 2.46 8.70 -15.21
N THR A 242 1.20 9.05 -15.41
CA THR A 242 0.69 9.65 -16.65
C THR A 242 -0.47 10.57 -16.32
N GLU A 243 -0.67 11.56 -17.18
CA GLU A 243 -1.80 12.48 -17.16
C GLU A 243 -2.96 11.93 -17.99
N GLU A 244 -4.19 12.22 -17.57
CA GLU A 244 -5.44 11.80 -18.18
C GLU A 244 -6.45 12.96 -18.13
N THR A 245 -6.99 13.35 -19.28
CA THR A 245 -7.88 14.52 -19.40
C THR A 245 -9.36 14.18 -19.25
N LYS A 246 -9.73 12.90 -19.40
CA LYS A 246 -11.14 12.44 -19.39
C LYS A 246 -11.57 11.76 -18.10
N GLY A 247 -10.77 11.85 -17.04
CA GLY A 247 -10.92 11.03 -15.84
C GLY A 247 -10.20 9.70 -15.95
N VAL A 248 -10.21 8.95 -14.86
CA VAL A 248 -9.56 7.63 -14.78
C VAL A 248 -10.58 6.59 -14.36
N ASP A 249 -10.71 5.55 -15.17
CA ASP A 249 -11.38 4.32 -14.77
C ASP A 249 -10.46 3.53 -13.81
N VAL A 250 -10.71 3.71 -12.51
CA VAL A 250 -9.96 3.05 -11.44
C VAL A 250 -10.10 1.53 -11.50
N LYS A 251 -11.26 1.01 -11.94
CA LYS A 251 -11.48 -0.43 -12.03
C LYS A 251 -10.59 -1.02 -13.12
N SER A 252 -10.54 -0.41 -14.31
CA SER A 252 -9.64 -0.86 -15.37
C SER A 252 -8.17 -0.85 -14.94
N LEU A 253 -7.75 0.16 -14.16
CA LEU A 253 -6.41 0.20 -13.58
C LEU A 253 -6.16 -0.96 -12.60
N GLN A 254 -7.13 -1.26 -11.74
CA GLN A 254 -7.06 -2.37 -10.78
C GLN A 254 -7.07 -3.74 -11.47
N ASP A 255 -7.90 -3.91 -12.50
CA ASP A 255 -7.95 -5.12 -13.31
C ASP A 255 -6.62 -5.34 -14.02
N ALA A 256 -6.03 -4.30 -14.63
CA ALA A 256 -4.69 -4.38 -15.23
C ALA A 256 -3.64 -4.77 -14.18
N TYR A 257 -3.70 -4.22 -12.97
CA TYR A 257 -2.81 -4.64 -11.88
C TYR A 257 -3.02 -6.12 -11.47
N GLY A 258 -4.27 -6.56 -11.41
CA GLY A 258 -4.63 -7.96 -11.14
C GLY A 258 -4.08 -8.90 -12.20
N VAL A 259 -4.26 -8.58 -13.49
CA VAL A 259 -3.70 -9.31 -14.63
C VAL A 259 -2.18 -9.39 -14.52
N PHE A 260 -1.50 -8.26 -14.27
CA PHE A 260 -0.05 -8.24 -14.08
C PHE A 260 0.41 -9.24 -13.01
N ARG A 261 -0.29 -9.25 -11.85
CA ARG A 261 0.04 -10.07 -10.67
C ARG A 261 -0.30 -11.55 -10.85
N GLN A 262 -1.28 -11.86 -11.69
CA GLN A 262 -1.84 -13.21 -11.87
C GLN A 262 -1.56 -13.81 -13.26
N ASP A 263 -0.61 -13.22 -13.99
CA ASP A 263 -0.27 -13.59 -15.37
C ASP A 263 0.04 -15.08 -15.55
N ARG A 264 -0.56 -15.67 -16.58
CA ARG A 264 -0.64 -17.12 -16.84
C ARG A 264 -0.70 -17.40 -18.33
N ALA A 265 -0.18 -18.56 -18.71
CA ALA A 265 -0.33 -19.09 -20.06
C ALA A 265 -1.81 -19.28 -20.43
N PRO A 266 -2.19 -18.99 -21.68
CA PRO A 266 -3.53 -19.27 -22.17
C PRO A 266 -3.82 -20.77 -22.02
N GLY A 267 -5.02 -21.10 -21.58
CA GLY A 267 -5.48 -22.47 -21.39
C GLY A 267 -6.89 -22.67 -21.94
N ASN A 268 -7.19 -23.87 -22.41
CA ASN A 268 -8.54 -24.23 -22.86
C ASN A 268 -9.45 -24.40 -21.64
N GLN A 269 -10.39 -23.47 -21.45
CA GLN A 269 -11.43 -23.44 -20.40
C GLN A 269 -10.96 -23.41 -18.93
N LYS A 270 -9.69 -23.73 -18.63
CA LYS A 270 -9.06 -23.65 -17.30
C LYS A 270 -7.80 -22.76 -17.33
N PRO A 271 -7.45 -22.06 -16.24
CA PRO A 271 -6.25 -21.24 -16.19
C PRO A 271 -4.99 -22.09 -16.42
N GLY A 272 -4.13 -21.67 -17.34
CA GLY A 272 -2.84 -22.33 -17.59
C GLY A 272 -1.80 -22.07 -16.51
N ARG A 273 -0.56 -22.53 -16.79
CA ARG A 273 0.60 -22.38 -15.89
C ARG A 273 0.91 -20.90 -15.65
N SER A 274 1.28 -20.52 -14.42
CA SER A 274 1.68 -19.13 -14.15
C SER A 274 2.99 -18.80 -14.84
N TYR A 275 3.07 -17.59 -15.38
CA TYR A 275 4.30 -17.00 -15.90
C TYR A 275 5.20 -16.39 -14.82
N TRP A 276 4.69 -16.34 -13.61
CA TRP A 276 5.48 -15.98 -12.45
C TRP A 276 6.20 -17.23 -11.91
N PRO A 277 7.44 -17.09 -11.42
CA PRO A 277 8.27 -18.22 -10.99
C PRO A 277 7.81 -18.89 -9.69
N GLU A 278 7.02 -18.21 -8.84
CA GLU A 278 6.77 -18.69 -7.48
C GLU A 278 6.17 -20.10 -7.38
N PRO A 279 5.18 -20.51 -8.20
CA PRO A 279 4.64 -21.85 -8.09
C PRO A 279 5.72 -22.93 -8.29
N ASP A 280 6.64 -22.72 -9.23
CA ASP A 280 7.76 -23.63 -9.48
C ASP A 280 8.84 -23.50 -8.40
N ALA A 281 9.12 -22.29 -7.92
CA ALA A 281 10.04 -22.06 -6.82
C ALA A 281 9.58 -22.79 -5.55
N ILE A 282 8.28 -22.72 -5.22
CA ILE A 282 7.68 -23.43 -4.09
C ILE A 282 7.86 -24.94 -4.25
N ARG A 283 7.47 -25.50 -5.42
CA ARG A 283 7.61 -26.92 -5.70
C ARG A 283 9.05 -27.40 -5.59
N LYS A 284 10.03 -26.61 -6.06
CA LYS A 284 11.47 -26.90 -5.92
C LYS A 284 11.92 -26.88 -4.46
N VAL A 285 11.50 -25.89 -3.68
CA VAL A 285 11.92 -25.76 -2.27
C VAL A 285 11.31 -26.82 -1.37
N LEU A 286 10.07 -27.22 -1.65
CA LEU A 286 9.34 -28.23 -0.88
C LEU A 286 9.51 -29.66 -1.42
N GLU A 287 10.16 -29.81 -2.58
CA GLU A 287 10.35 -31.10 -3.27
C GLU A 287 9.02 -31.84 -3.49
N GLN A 288 7.96 -31.08 -3.79
CA GLN A 288 6.60 -31.59 -3.97
C GLN A 288 5.99 -30.98 -5.23
N HIS A 289 5.59 -31.82 -6.17
CA HIS A 289 4.86 -31.42 -7.37
C HIS A 289 4.00 -32.56 -7.92
N ALA A 290 2.91 -32.22 -8.59
CA ALA A 290 2.17 -33.19 -9.39
C ALA A 290 2.99 -33.60 -10.64
N PRO A 291 2.76 -34.79 -11.23
CA PRO A 291 3.49 -35.24 -12.43
C PRO A 291 3.43 -34.26 -13.60
N LEU A 292 2.27 -33.62 -13.82
CA LEU A 292 2.07 -32.64 -14.90
C LEU A 292 2.59 -31.24 -14.57
N HIS A 293 3.05 -31.03 -13.33
CA HIS A 293 3.47 -29.74 -12.80
C HIS A 293 4.95 -29.69 -12.44
N GLU A 294 5.76 -30.58 -13.04
CA GLU A 294 7.22 -30.57 -12.87
C GLU A 294 7.80 -29.15 -13.05
N PRO A 295 8.60 -28.65 -12.07
CA PRO A 295 9.12 -27.28 -12.10
C PRO A 295 10.10 -27.04 -13.26
N LYS A 296 9.70 -26.19 -14.21
CA LYS A 296 10.48 -25.91 -15.43
C LYS A 296 10.76 -24.42 -15.66
N HIS A 297 10.32 -23.54 -14.77
CA HIS A 297 10.55 -22.10 -14.91
C HIS A 297 12.07 -21.79 -14.88
N PRO A 298 12.59 -21.01 -15.85
CA PRO A 298 14.04 -20.78 -16.01
C PRO A 298 14.65 -20.04 -14.81
N ASP A 299 13.88 -19.18 -14.15
CA ASP A 299 14.36 -18.38 -13.02
C ASP A 299 14.61 -19.16 -11.71
N GLY A 300 14.32 -20.47 -11.69
CA GLY A 300 14.56 -21.32 -10.53
C GLY A 300 13.81 -20.88 -9.27
N VAL A 301 14.51 -20.83 -8.13
CA VAL A 301 13.95 -20.38 -6.84
C VAL A 301 14.05 -18.86 -6.76
N TRP A 302 12.94 -18.17 -7.06
CA TRP A 302 12.85 -16.71 -7.04
C TRP A 302 11.41 -16.25 -6.78
N PHE A 303 11.23 -15.20 -5.96
CA PHE A 303 9.92 -14.74 -5.48
C PHE A 303 9.66 -13.24 -5.77
N PRO A 304 9.56 -12.83 -7.04
CA PRO A 304 9.32 -11.44 -7.43
C PRO A 304 8.02 -10.83 -6.89
N ARG A 305 6.99 -11.63 -6.56
CA ARG A 305 5.74 -11.15 -5.97
C ARG A 305 5.97 -10.53 -4.60
N ALA A 306 7.03 -10.90 -3.89
CA ALA A 306 7.42 -10.32 -2.61
C ALA A 306 7.73 -8.82 -2.70
N ALA A 307 8.03 -8.30 -3.90
CA ALA A 307 8.19 -6.85 -4.15
C ALA A 307 6.95 -6.02 -3.77
N PHE A 308 5.79 -6.66 -3.63
CA PHE A 308 4.48 -6.05 -3.35
C PHE A 308 3.98 -6.32 -1.94
N GLY A 309 4.88 -6.69 -1.03
CA GLY A 309 4.57 -6.97 0.36
C GLY A 309 4.52 -8.46 0.70
N LEU A 310 4.66 -8.74 1.99
CA LEU A 310 4.60 -10.06 2.62
C LEU A 310 3.69 -10.00 3.85
N PRO A 311 3.08 -11.13 4.28
CA PRO A 311 3.22 -12.46 3.70
C PRO A 311 2.42 -12.64 2.41
N ILE A 312 2.81 -13.65 1.62
CA ILE A 312 2.08 -14.12 0.45
C ILE A 312 1.65 -15.55 0.73
N LEU A 313 0.34 -15.77 0.67
CA LEU A 313 -0.28 -17.08 0.81
C LEU A 313 -0.54 -17.64 -0.58
N THR A 314 -0.02 -18.83 -0.85
CA THR A 314 -0.23 -19.56 -2.10
C THR A 314 -0.99 -20.84 -1.79
N GLN A 315 -2.09 -21.06 -2.51
CA GLN A 315 -2.84 -22.30 -2.44
C GLN A 315 -2.74 -23.02 -3.78
N PHE A 316 -2.28 -24.27 -3.75
CA PHE A 316 -2.28 -25.14 -4.93
C PHE A 316 -3.62 -25.85 -5.04
N ASN A 317 -4.07 -26.09 -6.27
CA ASN A 317 -5.14 -27.04 -6.49
C ASN A 317 -4.54 -28.44 -6.40
N THR A 318 -4.96 -29.23 -5.41
CA THR A 318 -4.45 -30.59 -5.17
C THR A 318 -5.38 -31.67 -5.74
N ARG A 319 -6.41 -31.28 -6.49
CA ARG A 319 -7.34 -32.19 -7.17
C ARG A 319 -6.88 -32.45 -8.61
N ASP A 320 -7.36 -33.55 -9.19
CA ASP A 320 -7.11 -33.96 -10.57
C ASP A 320 -5.61 -33.91 -10.92
N ASN A 321 -5.25 -33.15 -11.95
CA ASN A 321 -3.88 -32.93 -12.43
C ASN A 321 -2.93 -32.30 -11.41
N GLY A 322 -3.45 -31.79 -10.29
CA GLY A 322 -2.68 -31.23 -9.18
C GLY A 322 -2.41 -32.22 -8.05
N ALA A 323 -2.83 -33.48 -8.15
CA ALA A 323 -2.48 -34.50 -7.17
C ALA A 323 -0.95 -34.69 -7.10
N GLY A 324 -0.36 -34.32 -5.96
CA GLY A 324 1.10 -34.31 -5.75
C GLY A 324 1.70 -32.91 -5.60
N ASP A 325 0.97 -31.85 -5.96
CA ASP A 325 1.38 -30.48 -5.61
C ASP A 325 1.35 -30.27 -4.08
N PRO A 326 2.08 -29.24 -3.57
CA PRO A 326 2.16 -28.97 -2.14
C PRO A 326 0.79 -28.97 -1.45
N PHE A 327 0.61 -29.90 -0.50
CA PHE A 327 -0.71 -30.24 0.04
C PHE A 327 -1.24 -29.26 1.09
N ASP A 328 -0.34 -28.51 1.73
CA ASP A 328 -0.73 -27.51 2.72
C ASP A 328 -1.74 -26.53 2.11
N LYS A 329 -2.86 -26.34 2.83
CA LYS A 329 -3.96 -25.48 2.38
C LYS A 329 -3.50 -24.05 2.09
N GLN A 330 -2.44 -23.57 2.74
CA GLN A 330 -1.83 -22.26 2.51
C GLN A 330 -0.31 -22.35 2.70
N ILE A 331 0.42 -22.33 1.59
CA ILE A 331 1.88 -22.16 1.58
C ILE A 331 2.21 -20.69 1.82
N GLU A 332 2.87 -20.40 2.94
CA GLU A 332 3.24 -19.05 3.32
C GLU A 332 4.68 -18.70 2.93
N LEU A 333 4.84 -17.64 2.14
CA LEU A 333 6.09 -16.90 1.99
C LEU A 333 6.04 -15.66 2.88
N SER A 334 6.94 -15.56 3.84
CA SER A 334 6.97 -14.54 4.90
C SER A 334 8.32 -13.84 4.98
N PRO A 335 8.40 -12.65 5.62
CA PRO A 335 9.68 -12.03 5.93
C PRO A 335 10.34 -12.82 7.07
N GLN A 336 11.61 -13.18 6.92
CA GLN A 336 12.29 -14.03 7.89
C GLN A 336 12.26 -13.41 9.30
N GLY A 337 11.75 -14.17 10.26
CA GLY A 337 11.67 -13.76 11.68
C GLY A 337 10.70 -12.61 11.96
N LYS A 338 9.78 -12.31 11.04
CA LYS A 338 8.79 -11.23 11.15
C LYS A 338 7.43 -11.68 10.59
N ASP A 339 6.36 -11.06 11.05
CA ASP A 339 5.00 -11.44 10.61
C ASP A 339 4.58 -10.77 9.29
N ARG A 340 5.11 -9.58 9.01
CA ARG A 340 4.62 -8.75 7.89
C ARG A 340 5.68 -7.79 7.40
N TRP A 341 5.70 -7.59 6.09
CA TRP A 341 6.44 -6.52 5.44
C TRP A 341 5.48 -5.80 4.48
N PRO A 342 5.02 -4.59 4.81
CA PRO A 342 4.00 -3.90 4.01
C PRO A 342 4.51 -3.59 2.60
N SER A 343 3.61 -3.64 1.61
CA SER A 343 3.92 -3.20 0.23
C SER A 343 4.53 -1.79 0.23
N PRO A 344 5.72 -1.59 -0.38
CA PRO A 344 6.27 -0.27 -0.63
C PRO A 344 5.59 0.43 -1.82
N VAL A 345 4.78 -0.29 -2.60
CA VAL A 345 4.12 0.20 -3.80
C VAL A 345 2.74 0.75 -3.47
N PHE A 346 2.44 1.94 -4.01
CA PHE A 346 1.17 2.63 -3.95
C PHE A 346 0.70 2.94 -5.37
N ILE A 347 -0.33 2.24 -5.83
CA ILE A 347 -1.05 2.54 -7.08
C ILE A 347 -2.17 3.51 -6.74
N LYS A 348 -2.21 4.67 -7.39
CA LYS A 348 -3.12 5.76 -7.03
C LYS A 348 -3.69 6.46 -8.24
N VAL A 349 -4.89 6.98 -8.03
CA VAL A 349 -5.56 7.92 -8.93
C VAL A 349 -5.75 9.20 -8.12
N THR A 350 -5.36 10.33 -8.68
CA THR A 350 -5.64 11.63 -8.07
C THR A 350 -5.96 12.65 -9.15
N LYS A 351 -6.35 13.85 -8.72
CA LYS A 351 -6.73 14.94 -9.60
C LYS A 351 -5.94 16.18 -9.19
N LEU A 352 -5.53 16.97 -10.17
CA LEU A 352 -4.89 18.26 -9.99
C LEU A 352 -5.92 19.40 -10.05
N SER A 353 -5.48 20.61 -9.71
CA SER A 353 -6.37 21.76 -9.56
C SER A 353 -7.04 22.23 -10.87
N ASP A 354 -6.54 21.81 -12.03
CA ASP A 354 -7.02 22.12 -13.38
C ASP A 354 -7.97 21.05 -13.97
N ASN A 355 -8.38 20.08 -13.16
CA ASN A 355 -9.11 18.88 -13.58
C ASN A 355 -8.30 17.85 -14.41
N CYS A 356 -6.98 17.98 -14.50
CA CYS A 356 -6.12 16.90 -14.97
C CYS A 356 -6.13 15.75 -13.95
N TRP A 357 -6.29 14.53 -14.42
CA TRP A 357 -6.20 13.33 -13.58
C TRP A 357 -4.83 12.68 -13.73
N LEU A 358 -4.31 12.16 -12.64
CA LEU A 358 -3.05 11.42 -12.62
C LEU A 358 -3.30 9.96 -12.27
N LYS A 359 -2.72 9.05 -13.06
CA LYS A 359 -2.45 7.67 -12.63
C LYS A 359 -1.02 7.64 -12.13
N LEU A 360 -0.82 7.17 -10.90
CA LEU A 360 0.47 7.20 -10.21
C LEU A 360 0.83 5.83 -9.66
N VAL A 361 2.12 5.51 -9.73
CA VAL A 361 2.74 4.44 -8.94
C VAL A 361 3.92 5.03 -8.19
N LEU A 362 3.76 5.16 -6.87
CA LEU A 362 4.85 5.50 -5.95
C LEU A 362 5.44 4.21 -5.37
N VAL A 363 6.76 4.08 -5.42
CA VAL A 363 7.51 3.01 -4.77
C VAL A 363 8.42 3.65 -3.73
N LEU A 364 8.13 3.44 -2.46
CA LEU A 364 8.99 3.92 -1.37
C LEU A 364 10.28 3.11 -1.30
N ASN A 365 11.38 3.76 -0.95
CA ASN A 365 12.63 3.10 -0.66
C ASN A 365 12.49 2.29 0.65
N HIS A 366 12.56 0.97 0.52
CA HIS A 366 12.49 0.06 1.65
C HIS A 366 13.29 -1.19 1.31
N LYS A 367 14.23 -1.54 2.18
CA LYS A 367 15.03 -2.75 2.05
C LYS A 367 14.12 -3.98 2.09
N THR A 368 14.22 -4.80 1.04
CA THR A 368 13.57 -6.10 1.00
C THR A 368 14.11 -6.98 2.13
N PRO A 369 13.25 -7.61 2.95
CA PRO A 369 13.71 -8.51 3.99
C PRO A 369 14.21 -9.82 3.37
N GLU A 370 15.02 -10.55 4.13
CA GLU A 370 15.26 -11.96 3.82
C GLU A 370 13.94 -12.73 3.88
N LEU A 371 13.84 -13.81 3.09
CA LEU A 371 12.59 -14.53 2.89
C LEU A 371 12.61 -15.87 3.63
N SER A 372 11.42 -16.31 4.04
CA SER A 372 11.19 -17.67 4.50
C SER A 372 9.95 -18.28 3.84
N LEU A 373 10.06 -19.54 3.41
CA LEU A 373 8.94 -20.33 2.92
C LEU A 373 8.59 -21.39 3.96
N GLN A 374 7.36 -21.38 4.50
CA GLN A 374 6.97 -22.26 5.62
C GLN A 374 7.99 -22.25 6.76
N LYS A 375 8.43 -21.04 7.15
CA LYS A 375 9.47 -20.81 8.19
C LYS A 375 10.88 -21.34 7.86
N LYS A 376 11.10 -21.95 6.69
CA LYS A 376 12.43 -22.30 6.18
C LYS A 376 13.07 -21.08 5.51
N HIS A 377 14.26 -20.70 5.96
CA HIS A 377 15.03 -19.60 5.35
C HIS A 377 15.34 -19.89 3.87
N LEU A 378 15.28 -18.87 3.04
CA LEU A 378 15.65 -18.92 1.63
C LEU A 378 16.91 -18.11 1.38
N GLU A 379 17.74 -18.60 0.46
CA GLU A 379 18.93 -17.88 -0.02
C GLU A 379 18.60 -16.48 -0.54
N SER A 380 19.53 -15.53 -0.40
CA SER A 380 19.32 -14.15 -0.87
C SER A 380 19.08 -14.04 -2.39
N SER A 381 19.41 -15.08 -3.17
CA SER A 381 19.05 -15.18 -4.60
C SER A 381 17.56 -15.35 -4.88
N ALA A 382 16.79 -15.73 -3.85
CA ALA A 382 15.34 -15.87 -3.94
C ALA A 382 14.60 -14.53 -3.86
N LYS A 383 15.27 -13.45 -3.44
CA LYS A 383 14.66 -12.14 -3.22
C LYS A 383 14.23 -11.44 -4.52
N PRO A 384 13.13 -10.65 -4.48
CA PRO A 384 12.60 -9.95 -5.65
C PRO A 384 13.56 -8.93 -6.27
N ASP A 385 14.51 -8.39 -5.50
CA ASP A 385 15.51 -7.43 -5.94
C ASP A 385 16.78 -8.07 -6.52
N ASN A 386 16.92 -9.41 -6.44
CA ASN A 386 17.98 -10.13 -7.14
C ASN A 386 17.55 -10.50 -8.56
N LEU A 387 17.94 -9.68 -9.52
CA LEU A 387 17.59 -9.83 -10.94
C LEU A 387 18.65 -10.58 -11.75
N LYS A 388 19.77 -10.99 -11.14
CA LYS A 388 20.89 -11.58 -11.88
C LYS A 388 20.47 -12.89 -12.54
N GLY A 389 20.51 -12.91 -13.87
CA GLY A 389 20.10 -14.05 -14.68
C GLY A 389 18.59 -14.35 -14.66
N LYS A 390 17.76 -13.41 -14.17
CA LYS A 390 16.30 -13.57 -14.13
C LYS A 390 15.66 -12.99 -15.39
N VAL A 391 14.75 -13.74 -15.99
CA VAL A 391 14.08 -13.39 -17.25
C VAL A 391 12.61 -13.05 -17.04
N MET A 392 11.91 -13.72 -16.11
CA MET A 392 10.46 -13.59 -15.87
C MET A 392 9.63 -13.54 -17.17
N ILE A 393 9.42 -14.69 -17.81
CA ILE A 393 8.74 -14.76 -19.12
C ILE A 393 7.24 -14.64 -18.93
N LYS A 394 6.66 -13.49 -19.29
CA LYS A 394 5.21 -13.24 -19.26
C LYS A 394 4.44 -13.68 -20.49
N ASP A 395 5.12 -13.85 -21.61
CA ASP A 395 4.52 -14.28 -22.86
C ASP A 395 5.65 -14.78 -23.75
N PRO A 396 5.77 -16.11 -23.96
CA PRO A 396 6.84 -16.69 -24.76
C PRO A 396 6.82 -16.17 -26.21
N GLU A 397 5.66 -15.79 -26.73
CA GLU A 397 5.51 -15.27 -28.09
C GLU A 397 5.76 -13.76 -28.18
N ASN A 398 5.84 -13.08 -27.04
CA ASN A 398 6.16 -11.67 -26.96
C ASN A 398 7.29 -11.41 -25.95
N PRO A 399 8.56 -11.59 -26.35
CA PRO A 399 9.72 -11.38 -25.50
C PRO A 399 9.76 -9.99 -24.85
N LYS A 400 9.13 -8.97 -25.45
CA LYS A 400 9.02 -7.61 -24.88
C LYS A 400 8.22 -7.57 -23.57
N LYS A 401 7.41 -8.59 -23.29
CA LYS A 401 6.69 -8.75 -22.01
C LYS A 401 7.52 -9.42 -20.91
N SER A 402 8.65 -10.05 -21.24
CA SER A 402 9.57 -10.57 -20.21
C SER A 402 10.20 -9.44 -19.39
N LEU A 403 10.93 -9.72 -18.31
CA LEU A 403 11.55 -8.69 -17.49
C LEU A 403 12.48 -7.77 -18.30
N ASN A 404 13.23 -8.31 -19.28
CA ASN A 404 14.14 -7.55 -20.16
C ASN A 404 15.06 -6.56 -19.41
N GLY A 405 15.69 -7.01 -18.33
CA GLY A 405 16.61 -6.17 -17.53
C GLY A 405 15.92 -5.09 -16.67
N ARG A 406 14.60 -4.95 -16.72
CA ARG A 406 13.84 -4.04 -15.88
C ARG A 406 13.73 -4.55 -14.44
N THR A 407 13.53 -3.65 -13.50
CA THR A 407 13.01 -4.02 -12.17
C THR A 407 11.54 -4.48 -12.27
N ILE A 408 11.07 -5.21 -11.26
CA ILE A 408 9.65 -5.60 -11.16
C ILE A 408 8.72 -4.38 -11.18
N TYR A 409 9.16 -3.27 -10.59
CA TYR A 409 8.41 -2.02 -10.56
C TYR A 409 8.33 -1.33 -11.92
N GLN A 410 9.43 -1.31 -12.68
CA GLN A 410 9.42 -0.81 -14.06
C GLN A 410 8.55 -1.68 -14.96
N ALA A 411 8.63 -3.01 -14.84
CA ALA A 411 7.76 -3.91 -15.59
C ALA A 411 6.28 -3.67 -15.26
N LEU A 412 5.93 -3.34 -14.01
CA LEU A 412 4.59 -2.91 -13.65
C LEU A 412 4.22 -1.57 -14.30
N ALA A 413 5.09 -0.56 -14.21
CA ALA A 413 4.85 0.75 -14.80
C ALA A 413 4.58 0.65 -16.30
N ASP A 414 5.38 -0.13 -17.03
CA ASP A 414 5.19 -0.37 -18.46
C ASP A 414 3.85 -1.07 -18.74
N HIS A 415 3.48 -2.08 -17.95
CA HIS A 415 2.20 -2.77 -18.09
C HIS A 415 1.00 -1.84 -17.85
N LEU A 416 1.14 -0.91 -16.91
CA LEU A 416 0.13 0.12 -16.60
C LEU A 416 0.24 1.36 -17.50
N LYS A 417 1.17 1.37 -18.48
CA LYS A 417 1.45 2.47 -19.40
C LYS A 417 1.79 3.78 -18.68
N LEU A 418 2.69 3.72 -17.71
CA LEU A 418 3.13 4.85 -16.91
C LEU A 418 4.56 5.25 -17.30
N GLY A 419 4.78 6.55 -17.47
CA GLY A 419 6.11 7.11 -17.69
C GLY A 419 6.93 7.17 -16.40
N VAL A 420 8.25 7.19 -16.52
CA VAL A 420 9.16 7.39 -15.39
C VAL A 420 9.24 8.86 -15.06
N TRP A 421 8.85 9.26 -13.85
CA TRP A 421 8.89 10.65 -13.39
C TRP A 421 10.02 10.89 -12.39
N ILE A 422 10.26 9.92 -11.50
CA ILE A 422 11.39 9.90 -10.55
C ILE A 422 11.97 8.48 -10.54
N ASN A 423 13.27 8.37 -10.75
CA ASN A 423 14.03 7.11 -10.68
C ASN A 423 15.43 7.44 -10.17
N GLU A 424 15.50 7.73 -8.86
CA GLU A 424 16.73 8.04 -8.13
C GLU A 424 17.51 6.79 -7.73
#